data_AF-A0A1H7XUY5-F1
#
_entry.id   AF-A0A1H7XUY5-F1
#
_cell.length_a   1.000
_cell.length_b   1.000
_cell.length_c   1.000
_cell.angle_alpha   90.00
_cell.angle_beta   90.00
_cell.angle_gamma   90.00
#
_symmetry.space_group_name_H-M   'P 1'
#
loop_
_entity.id
_entity.type
_entity.pdbx_description
1 polymer ?
#
loop_
_entity_poly.entity_id
_entity_poly.type
_entity_poly.pdbx_seq_one_letter_code
_entity_poly.pdbx_strand_id
1 'polypeptide(L)'
;MKIASNQHLNLLQAEGQIQKDKQQVSEFKELVNNLQESSAGLDKVTDSDKVQEAKLKEVTQKFSQLFVNLMLKEMRKTVPKSSYLDGGLQEDIFRERLDREYVKGISNSGQLDLAKKLYEQLSRKK
;
A
#
# COMPACT_ATOMS: atom_id res chain seq x y z
N MET A 1 47.13 14.63 10.94
CA MET A 1 47.03 13.15 11.12
C MET A 1 45.70 12.79 11.81
N LYS A 2 44.53 13.04 11.17
CA LYS A 2 43.19 12.77 11.75
C LYS A 2 42.20 12.07 10.79
N ILE A 3 42.66 11.63 9.62
CA ILE A 3 41.78 11.03 8.59
C ILE A 3 41.61 9.50 8.79
N ALA A 4 42.54 8.84 9.48
CA ALA A 4 42.50 7.38 9.71
C ALA A 4 41.55 6.93 10.84
N SER A 5 41.21 7.81 11.80
CA SER A 5 40.35 7.45 12.94
C SER A 5 38.88 7.24 12.54
N ASN A 6 38.41 7.92 11.48
CA ASN A 6 37.01 7.88 11.06
C ASN A 6 36.68 6.70 10.14
N GLN A 7 37.67 6.04 9.53
CA GLN A 7 37.42 4.85 8.70
C GLN A 7 37.22 3.58 9.54
N HIS A 8 37.91 3.47 10.67
CA HIS A 8 37.75 2.35 11.60
C HIS A 8 36.39 2.40 12.33
N LEU A 9 35.86 3.61 12.59
CA LEU A 9 34.54 3.79 13.23
C LEU A 9 33.38 3.40 12.29
N ASN A 10 33.51 3.72 11.00
CA ASN A 10 32.54 3.31 9.98
C ASN A 10 32.57 1.80 9.69
N LEU A 11 33.73 1.15 9.83
CA LEU A 11 33.87 -0.30 9.65
C LEU A 11 33.20 -1.07 10.80
N LEU A 12 33.37 -0.62 12.05
CA LEU A 12 32.67 -1.19 13.21
C LEU A 12 31.15 -1.04 13.13
N GLN A 13 30.66 0.09 12.57
CA GLN A 13 29.23 0.31 12.34
C GLN A 13 28.66 -0.60 11.25
N ALA A 14 29.41 -0.82 10.17
CA ALA A 14 29.03 -1.73 9.09
C ALA A 14 28.95 -3.18 9.58
N GLU A 15 29.90 -3.65 10.40
CA GLU A 15 29.87 -5.00 10.97
C GLU A 15 28.66 -5.23 11.91
N GLY A 16 28.26 -4.20 12.67
CA GLY A 16 27.04 -4.25 13.50
C GLY A 16 25.74 -4.30 12.70
N GLN A 17 25.69 -3.69 11.52
CA GLN A 17 24.56 -3.78 10.59
C GLN A 17 24.49 -5.13 9.88
N ILE A 18 25.64 -5.67 9.45
CA ILE A 18 25.70 -6.99 8.80
C ILE A 18 25.23 -8.11 9.74
N GLN A 19 25.45 -7.98 11.06
CA GLN A 19 24.93 -8.94 12.03
C GLN A 19 23.41 -8.86 12.20
N LYS A 20 22.84 -7.65 12.23
CA LYS A 20 21.38 -7.45 12.26
C LYS A 20 20.71 -8.00 11.00
N ASP A 21 21.30 -7.75 9.83
CA ASP A 21 20.78 -8.26 8.57
C ASP A 21 20.81 -9.80 8.51
N LYS A 22 21.88 -10.43 9.03
CA LYS A 22 21.96 -11.90 9.14
C LYS A 22 20.91 -12.48 10.08
N GLN A 23 20.62 -11.79 11.19
CA GLN A 23 19.58 -12.22 12.14
C GLN A 23 18.19 -12.12 11.51
N GLN A 24 17.89 -11.03 10.81
CA GLN A 24 16.64 -10.86 10.07
C GLN A 24 16.46 -11.90 8.95
N VAL A 25 17.54 -12.26 8.25
CA VAL A 25 17.52 -13.31 7.22
C VAL A 25 17.28 -14.69 7.84
N SER A 26 17.82 -14.97 9.04
CA SER A 26 17.57 -16.21 9.76
C SER A 26 16.11 -16.32 10.19
N GLU A 27 15.56 -15.26 10.79
CA GLU A 27 14.15 -15.20 11.22
C GLU A 27 13.20 -15.33 10.02
N PHE A 28 13.51 -14.66 8.90
CA PHE A 28 12.75 -14.79 7.66
C PHE A 28 12.81 -16.22 7.08
N LYS A 29 13.97 -16.87 7.16
CA LYS A 29 14.15 -18.25 6.68
C LYS A 29 13.37 -19.26 7.53
N GLU A 30 13.32 -19.07 8.85
CA GLU A 30 12.47 -19.87 9.74
C GLU A 30 10.98 -19.65 9.45
N LEU A 31 10.56 -18.41 9.20
CA LEU A 31 9.18 -18.09 8.82
C LEU A 31 8.76 -18.77 7.51
N VAL A 32 9.65 -18.80 6.51
CA VAL A 32 9.41 -19.47 5.22
C VAL A 32 9.33 -20.99 5.37
N ASN A 33 10.21 -21.60 6.18
CA ASN A 33 10.15 -23.04 6.45
C ASN A 33 8.85 -23.45 7.14
N ASN A 34 8.38 -22.68 8.12
CA ASN A 34 7.12 -22.93 8.82
C ASN A 34 5.89 -22.82 7.89
N LEU A 35 5.95 -21.93 6.90
CA LEU A 35 4.91 -21.82 5.85
C LEU A 35 4.95 -22.99 4.86
N GLN A 36 6.13 -23.55 4.60
CA GLN A 36 6.33 -24.64 3.65
C GLN A 36 5.89 -25.99 4.23
N GLU A 37 6.13 -26.24 5.52
CA GLU A 37 5.61 -27.42 6.24
C GLU A 37 4.08 -27.44 6.28
N SER A 38 3.43 -26.26 6.27
CA SER A 38 1.98 -26.12 6.20
C SER A 38 1.37 -26.52 4.84
N SER A 39 2.20 -26.81 3.82
CA SER A 39 1.76 -27.17 2.46
C SER A 39 1.88 -28.66 2.10
N ALA A 40 2.44 -29.50 2.99
CA ALA A 40 2.70 -30.92 2.70
C ALA A 40 1.50 -31.88 2.95
N GLY A 41 0.28 -31.37 3.14
CA GLY A 41 -0.94 -32.17 3.30
C GLY A 41 -2.01 -31.80 2.26
N LEU A 42 -2.18 -32.65 1.24
CA LEU A 42 -3.26 -32.59 0.25
C LEU A 42 -4.62 -32.88 0.91
N ASP A 43 -5.43 -31.85 1.19
CA ASP A 43 -6.91 -31.94 1.20
C ASP A 43 -7.69 -30.59 1.37
N LYS A 44 -7.17 -29.44 0.87
CA LYS A 44 -7.84 -28.14 1.03
C LYS A 44 -8.07 -27.37 -0.28
N VAL A 45 -9.18 -27.68 -0.95
CA VAL A 45 -9.81 -26.80 -1.95
C VAL A 45 -10.42 -25.52 -1.31
N THR A 46 -10.25 -25.28 0.00
CA THR A 46 -11.08 -24.30 0.72
C THR A 46 -10.38 -23.06 1.26
N ASP A 47 -9.04 -22.97 1.19
CA ASP A 47 -8.27 -21.82 1.73
C ASP A 47 -7.67 -20.93 0.63
N SER A 48 -7.06 -21.52 -0.40
CA SER A 48 -6.40 -20.77 -1.49
C SER A 48 -7.38 -19.91 -2.31
N ASP A 49 -8.57 -20.44 -2.62
CA ASP A 49 -9.57 -19.68 -3.39
C ASP A 49 -10.19 -18.54 -2.59
N LYS A 50 -10.41 -18.71 -1.28
CA LYS A 50 -10.90 -17.63 -0.40
C LYS A 50 -9.88 -16.52 -0.23
N VAL A 51 -8.59 -16.89 -0.13
CA VAL A 51 -7.48 -15.92 -0.06
C VAL A 51 -7.39 -15.13 -1.38
N GLN A 52 -7.55 -15.78 -2.53
CA GLN A 52 -7.58 -15.10 -3.82
C GLN A 52 -8.78 -14.16 -3.97
N GLU A 53 -9.97 -14.60 -3.51
CA GLU A 53 -11.18 -13.79 -3.53
C GLU A 53 -11.04 -12.52 -2.69
N ALA A 54 -10.55 -12.66 -1.45
CA ALA A 54 -10.31 -11.55 -0.54
C ALA A 54 -9.31 -10.55 -1.14
N LYS A 55 -8.24 -11.04 -1.75
CA LYS A 55 -7.22 -10.21 -2.41
C LYS A 55 -7.78 -9.48 -3.63
N LEU A 56 -8.61 -10.15 -4.44
CA LEU A 56 -9.25 -9.52 -5.60
C LEU A 56 -10.19 -8.39 -5.17
N LYS A 57 -10.95 -8.61 -4.10
CA LYS A 57 -11.83 -7.60 -3.50
C LYS A 57 -11.03 -6.40 -2.97
N GLU A 58 -9.94 -6.65 -2.25
CA GLU A 58 -9.06 -5.60 -1.72
C GLU A 58 -8.45 -4.74 -2.83
N VAL A 59 -7.86 -5.38 -3.85
CA VAL A 59 -7.25 -4.68 -5.00
C VAL A 59 -8.29 -3.83 -5.72
N THR A 60 -9.47 -4.38 -5.93
CA THR A 60 -10.55 -3.69 -6.60
C THR A 60 -11.07 -2.48 -5.80
N GLN A 61 -11.14 -2.60 -4.47
CA GLN A 61 -11.50 -1.49 -3.60
C GLN A 61 -10.43 -0.39 -3.59
N LYS A 62 -9.14 -0.75 -3.58
CA LYS A 62 -8.03 0.21 -3.73
C LYS A 62 -8.06 0.92 -5.07
N PHE A 63 -8.38 0.21 -6.15
CA PHE A 63 -8.54 0.81 -7.47
C PHE A 63 -9.67 1.84 -7.50
N SER A 64 -10.82 1.51 -6.91
CA SER A 64 -11.94 2.46 -6.77
C SER A 64 -11.53 3.73 -6.02
N GLN A 65 -10.76 3.60 -4.93
CA GLN A 65 -10.23 4.77 -4.21
C GLN A 65 -9.34 5.64 -5.11
N LEU A 66 -8.43 5.03 -5.87
CA LEU A 66 -7.56 5.77 -6.79
C LEU A 66 -8.38 6.49 -7.87
N PHE A 67 -9.38 5.81 -8.43
CA PHE A 67 -10.26 6.39 -9.44
C PHE A 67 -11.05 7.60 -8.90
N VAL A 68 -11.66 7.48 -7.71
CA VAL A 68 -12.36 8.60 -7.07
C VAL A 68 -11.41 9.75 -6.77
N ASN A 69 -10.19 9.47 -6.32
CA ASN A 69 -9.19 10.50 -6.09
C ASN A 69 -8.85 11.26 -7.38
N LEU A 70 -8.64 10.53 -8.48
CA LEU A 70 -8.38 11.13 -9.78
C LEU A 70 -9.56 12.01 -10.22
N MET A 71 -10.79 11.50 -10.07
CA MET A 71 -12.01 12.24 -10.41
C MET A 71 -12.12 13.54 -9.62
N LEU A 72 -11.95 13.51 -8.30
CA LEU A 72 -11.97 14.70 -7.45
C LEU A 72 -10.88 15.70 -7.84
N LYS A 73 -9.68 15.20 -8.17
CA LYS A 73 -8.56 16.03 -8.61
C LYS A 73 -8.88 16.74 -9.94
N GLU A 74 -9.41 16.03 -10.93
CA GLU A 74 -9.82 16.65 -12.19
C GLU A 74 -10.99 17.63 -12.02
N MET A 75 -11.98 17.30 -11.18
CA MET A 75 -13.08 18.22 -10.85
C MET A 75 -12.58 19.51 -10.18
N ARG A 76 -11.57 19.43 -9.30
CA ARG A 76 -11.00 20.63 -8.66
C ARG A 76 -10.23 21.50 -9.65
N LYS A 77 -9.60 20.92 -10.68
CA LYS A 77 -8.91 21.70 -11.72
C LYS A 77 -9.88 22.58 -12.52
N THR A 78 -11.17 22.21 -12.59
CA THR A 78 -12.17 23.02 -13.28
C THR A 78 -12.73 24.16 -12.42
N VAL A 79 -12.40 24.21 -11.13
CA VAL A 79 -12.82 25.30 -10.24
C VAL A 79 -11.82 26.46 -10.38
N PRO A 80 -12.27 27.66 -10.80
CA PRO A 80 -11.39 28.82 -10.90
C PRO A 80 -10.84 29.19 -9.52
N LYS A 81 -9.52 29.33 -9.41
CA LYS A 81 -8.86 29.72 -8.18
C LYS A 81 -9.02 31.22 -7.94
N SER A 82 -9.35 31.60 -6.71
CA SER A 82 -9.45 33.01 -6.33
C SER A 82 -8.09 33.56 -5.92
N SER A 83 -7.68 34.71 -6.48
CA SER A 83 -6.33 35.25 -6.26
C SER A 83 -6.06 35.75 -4.83
N TYR A 84 -7.09 35.83 -3.98
CA TYR A 84 -6.99 36.34 -2.60
C TYR A 84 -7.02 35.24 -1.53
N LEU A 85 -7.62 34.08 -1.79
CA LEU A 85 -7.83 33.03 -0.79
C LEU A 85 -7.29 31.64 -1.17
N ASP A 86 -6.92 31.39 -2.43
CA ASP A 86 -6.29 30.12 -2.84
C ASP A 86 -4.76 30.24 -2.92
N GLY A 87 -4.05 29.16 -2.57
CA GLY A 87 -2.73 28.86 -3.13
C GLY A 87 -1.58 28.76 -2.14
N GLY A 88 -1.86 28.52 -0.86
CA GLY A 88 -0.82 28.25 0.14
C GLY A 88 -0.38 26.77 0.17
N LEU A 89 0.91 26.51 0.40
CA LEU A 89 1.42 25.13 0.61
C LEU A 89 0.66 24.38 1.72
N GLN A 90 0.30 25.08 2.80
CA GLN A 90 -0.44 24.49 3.92
C GLN A 90 -1.87 24.11 3.52
N GLU A 91 -2.49 24.91 2.67
CA GLU A 91 -3.80 24.63 2.14
C GLU A 91 -3.76 23.38 1.25
N ASP A 92 -2.78 23.29 0.34
CA ASP A 92 -2.64 22.13 -0.55
C ASP A 92 -2.43 20.83 0.24
N ILE A 93 -1.56 20.84 1.27
CA ILE A 93 -1.34 19.66 2.13
C ILE A 93 -2.61 19.28 2.89
N PHE A 94 -3.33 20.26 3.45
CA PHE A 94 -4.58 19.99 4.17
C PHE A 94 -5.67 19.48 3.24
N ARG A 95 -5.79 20.10 2.05
CA ARG A 95 -6.75 19.73 1.00
C ARG A 95 -6.48 18.32 0.50
N GLU A 96 -5.22 17.92 0.30
CA GLU A 96 -4.88 16.54 -0.04
C GLU A 96 -5.23 15.54 1.07
N ARG A 97 -5.02 15.89 2.35
CA ARG A 97 -5.45 15.05 3.48
C ARG A 97 -6.97 14.93 3.53
N LEU A 98 -7.68 16.04 3.36
CA LEU A 98 -9.14 16.07 3.33
C LEU A 98 -9.69 15.22 2.19
N ASP A 99 -9.12 15.37 0.99
CA ASP A 99 -9.51 14.59 -0.19
C ASP A 99 -9.28 13.09 0.03
N ARG A 100 -8.21 12.68 0.74
CA ARG A 100 -8.01 11.27 1.11
C ARG A 100 -9.11 10.72 2.01
N GLU A 101 -9.61 11.50 2.97
CA GLU A 101 -10.70 11.07 3.84
C GLU A 101 -12.04 11.02 3.08
N TYR A 102 -12.30 11.97 2.18
CA TYR A 102 -13.46 11.89 1.30
C TYR A 102 -13.41 10.69 0.37
N VAL A 103 -12.26 10.41 -0.25
CA VAL A 103 -12.07 9.23 -1.09
C VAL A 103 -12.35 7.94 -0.33
N LYS A 104 -11.85 7.82 0.91
CA LYS A 104 -12.16 6.67 1.78
C LYS A 104 -13.66 6.58 2.07
N GLY A 105 -14.30 7.68 2.45
CA GLY A 105 -15.74 7.72 2.73
C GLY A 105 -16.59 7.32 1.52
N ILE A 106 -16.34 7.95 0.37
CA ILE A 106 -17.07 7.71 -0.88
C ILE A 106 -16.84 6.26 -1.35
N SER A 107 -15.59 5.80 -1.37
CA SER A 107 -15.28 4.44 -1.85
C SER A 107 -15.82 3.34 -0.93
N ASN A 108 -15.91 3.60 0.39
CA ASN A 108 -16.45 2.63 1.35
C ASN A 108 -17.98 2.66 1.43
N SER A 109 -18.60 3.81 1.15
CA SER A 109 -20.07 3.95 1.16
C SER A 109 -20.78 3.11 0.08
N GLY A 110 -20.04 2.66 -0.94
CA GLY A 110 -20.61 1.89 -2.05
C GLY A 110 -21.45 2.72 -3.03
N GLN A 111 -21.55 4.05 -2.86
CA GLN A 111 -22.41 4.90 -3.71
C GLN A 111 -22.10 4.81 -5.21
N LEU A 112 -20.83 4.62 -5.58
CA LEU A 112 -20.44 4.48 -6.98
C LEU A 112 -20.46 3.02 -7.47
N ASP A 113 -20.51 2.05 -6.54
CA ASP A 113 -20.51 0.60 -6.76
C ASP A 113 -19.44 0.09 -7.76
N LEU A 114 -18.42 0.91 -8.03
CA LEU A 114 -17.41 0.67 -9.04
C LEU A 114 -16.55 -0.54 -8.69
N ALA A 115 -16.17 -0.64 -7.42
CA ALA A 115 -15.43 -1.79 -6.92
C ALA A 115 -16.20 -3.10 -7.12
N LYS A 116 -17.50 -3.12 -6.82
CA LYS A 116 -18.33 -4.32 -7.00
C LYS A 116 -18.41 -4.72 -8.47
N LYS A 117 -18.70 -3.77 -9.36
CA LYS A 117 -18.78 -4.03 -10.81
C LYS A 117 -17.45 -4.53 -11.38
N LEU A 118 -16.34 -3.92 -10.97
CA LEU A 118 -15.00 -4.33 -11.43
C LEU A 118 -14.64 -5.73 -10.91
N TYR A 119 -15.00 -6.03 -9.65
CA TYR A 119 -14.83 -7.35 -9.05
C TYR A 119 -15.61 -8.42 -9.83
N GLU A 120 -16.89 -8.16 -10.13
CA GLU A 120 -17.73 -9.07 -10.91
C GLU A 120 -17.21 -9.29 -12.33
N GLN A 121 -16.59 -8.30 -12.96
CA GLN A 121 -16.01 -8.44 -14.29
C GLN A 121 -14.73 -9.29 -14.26
N LEU A 122 -13.89 -9.10 -13.24
CA LEU A 122 -12.64 -9.85 -13.07
C LEU A 122 -12.88 -11.28 -12.60
N SER A 123 -13.88 -11.51 -11.74
CA SER A 123 -14.23 -12.84 -11.25
C SER A 123 -14.91 -13.71 -12.31
N ARG A 124 -15.67 -13.11 -13.24
CA ARG A 124 -16.26 -13.82 -14.40
C ARG A 124 -15.24 -14.29 -15.41
N LYS A 125 -14.03 -13.72 -15.42
CA LYS A 125 -12.96 -14.07 -16.36
C LYS A 125 -12.02 -15.15 -15.81
N LYS A 126 -12.41 -15.82 -14.72
CA LYS A 126 -11.71 -16.97 -14.13
C LYS A 126 -12.01 -18.24 -14.94
#